data_AF-A0A813GZG4-F1
#
_entry.id   AF-A0A813GZG4-F1
#
_cell.length_a   1.000
_cell.length_b   1.000
_cell.length_c   1.000
_cell.angle_alpha   90.00
_cell.angle_beta   90.00
_cell.angle_gamma   90.00
#
_symmetry.space_group_name_H-M   'P 1'
#
loop_
_entity.id
_entity.type
_entity.pdbx_description
1 polymer ?
#
loop_
_entity_poly.entity_id
_entity_poly.type
_entity_poly.pdbx_seq_one_letter_code
_entity_poly.pdbx_strand_id
1 'polypeptide(L)'
;MYEELGIKDAIQNKGGPDLFRELLRQYPLAELEDYYKNGVWQLEMLKLDIEILDAHRAEAGAPYVIPLDEVKMPATMPATSQPMNQAQVMANMMRALGSSGAVLNGTAAVPLSAAQIAVSAQALAARLPGAALAAAAPVAVGATGVPAPLDMRTIALWVSKWKLEPVKTKALLEKLTPPRRRFIMQNFKFVAENGSLPVVKLEEYIRECEKTSSWDAVSGEAAAPVAVAAVESTGVKRTLEQSDESNKRPAASKAASAAKTAAAKAAANGK
;
A
#
# COMPACT_ATOMS: atom_id res chain seq x y z
N MET A 1 10.12 31.35 -8.37
CA MET A 1 9.39 30.20 -7.81
C MET A 1 10.03 28.95 -8.38
N TYR A 2 11.26 28.65 -7.94
CA TYR A 2 11.96 27.45 -8.37
C TYR A 2 11.65 26.36 -7.35
N GLU A 3 10.83 25.41 -7.79
CA GLU A 3 10.82 23.98 -7.43
C GLU A 3 11.02 23.62 -5.94
N GLU A 4 10.01 23.90 -5.12
CA GLU A 4 9.72 23.19 -3.85
C GLU A 4 9.40 21.69 -4.03
N LEU A 5 9.64 21.13 -5.22
CA LEU A 5 9.72 19.67 -5.41
C LEU A 5 10.97 19.08 -4.73
N GLY A 6 11.83 19.95 -4.18
CA GLY A 6 12.16 20.01 -2.74
C GLY A 6 12.25 18.69 -1.99
N ILE A 7 13.48 18.16 -1.90
CA ILE A 7 14.03 17.21 -0.91
C ILE A 7 13.23 15.93 -0.59
N LYS A 8 11.93 15.99 -0.34
CA LYS A 8 10.99 14.87 -0.19
C LYS A 8 11.12 13.82 -1.28
N ASP A 9 11.14 14.24 -2.55
CA ASP A 9 11.27 13.31 -3.67
C ASP A 9 12.69 12.70 -3.72
N ALA A 10 13.70 13.49 -3.35
CA ALA A 10 15.09 13.03 -3.30
C ALA A 10 15.37 12.05 -2.14
N ILE A 11 14.63 12.12 -1.02
CA ILE A 11 14.79 11.23 0.13
C ILE A 11 13.95 9.95 0.03
N GLN A 12 12.88 9.92 -0.77
CA GLN A 12 11.98 8.76 -0.81
C GLN A 12 12.69 7.46 -1.22
N ASN A 13 13.64 7.53 -2.16
CA ASN A 13 14.33 6.38 -2.75
C ASN A 13 15.74 6.12 -2.20
N LYS A 14 16.22 6.93 -1.26
CA LYS A 14 17.55 6.76 -0.66
C LYS A 14 17.58 5.66 0.40
N GLY A 15 18.70 4.95 0.51
CA GLY A 15 18.94 3.97 1.57
C GLY A 15 19.26 4.63 2.91
N GLY A 16 19.22 3.85 4.00
CA GLY A 16 19.50 4.35 5.36
C GLY A 16 20.83 5.10 5.51
N PRO A 17 21.96 4.56 5.03
CA PRO A 17 23.25 5.25 5.10
C PRO A 17 23.27 6.58 4.35
N ASP A 18 22.61 6.67 3.19
CA ASP A 18 22.57 7.89 2.38
C ASP A 18 21.67 8.96 3.03
N LEU A 19 20.56 8.53 3.64
CA LEU A 19 19.72 9.41 4.45
C LEU A 19 20.47 9.92 5.68
N PHE A 20 21.27 9.08 6.34
CA PHE A 20 22.05 9.54 7.49
C PHE A 20 23.15 10.54 7.10
N ARG A 21 23.77 10.40 5.92
CA ARG A 21 24.67 11.44 5.37
C ARG A 21 23.95 12.76 5.13
N GLU A 22 22.75 12.68 4.56
CA GLU A 22 21.88 13.84 4.33
C GLU A 22 21.52 14.53 5.65
N LEU A 23 21.24 13.75 6.70
CA LEU A 23 21.00 14.27 8.04
C LEU A 23 22.25 14.95 8.60
N LEU A 24 23.43 14.31 8.56
CA LEU A 24 24.68 14.88 9.06
C LEU A 24 25.09 16.17 8.34
N ARG A 25 24.69 16.31 7.07
CA ARG A 25 24.88 17.55 6.29
C ARG A 25 24.14 18.74 6.90
N GLN A 26 22.95 18.50 7.45
CA GLN A 26 22.11 19.54 8.05
C GLN A 26 22.32 19.66 9.56
N TYR A 27 22.60 18.54 10.23
CA TYR A 27 22.75 18.41 11.67
C TYR A 27 23.95 17.51 12.00
N PRO A 28 25.18 18.08 12.04
CA PRO A 28 26.42 17.33 12.29
C PRO A 28 26.50 16.65 13.67
N LEU A 29 25.57 16.99 14.58
CA LEU A 29 25.49 16.44 15.93
C LEU A 29 24.61 15.18 16.00
N ALA A 30 24.05 14.70 14.88
CA ALA A 30 23.26 13.48 14.86
C ALA A 30 24.12 12.27 15.25
N GLU A 31 23.68 11.54 16.28
CA GLU A 31 24.34 10.31 16.71
C GLU A 31 23.77 9.12 15.94
N LEU A 32 24.65 8.19 15.56
CA LEU A 32 24.26 7.00 14.79
C LEU A 32 23.27 6.11 15.58
N GLU A 33 23.46 5.99 16.89
CA GLU A 33 22.71 5.08 17.77
C GLU A 33 21.21 5.44 17.84
N ASP A 34 20.86 6.70 17.59
CA ASP A 34 19.47 7.15 17.59
C ASP A 34 18.68 6.60 16.40
N TYR A 35 19.35 6.48 15.25
CA TYR A 35 18.75 6.13 13.95
C TYR A 35 19.04 4.70 13.50
N TYR A 36 20.02 4.01 14.09
CA TYR A 36 20.38 2.63 13.77
C TYR A 36 20.22 1.74 14.99
N LYS A 37 19.14 0.95 15.04
CA LYS A 37 18.78 0.10 16.19
C LYS A 37 18.59 -1.35 15.74
N ASN A 38 19.17 -2.29 16.48
CA ASN A 38 19.05 -3.73 16.22
C ASN A 38 19.47 -4.15 14.81
N GLY A 39 20.49 -3.49 14.24
CA GLY A 39 20.95 -3.78 12.89
C GLY A 39 20.07 -3.19 11.78
N VAL A 40 19.02 -2.42 12.12
CA VAL A 40 18.05 -1.86 11.17
C VAL A 40 18.08 -0.33 11.23
N TRP A 41 18.08 0.29 10.05
CA TRP A 41 17.95 1.74 9.90
C TRP A 41 16.51 2.18 10.10
N GLN A 42 16.30 3.18 10.94
CA GLN A 42 15.01 3.82 11.16
C GLN A 42 14.71 4.85 10.05
N LEU A 43 14.42 4.33 8.85
CA LEU A 43 14.26 5.15 7.63
C LEU A 43 13.18 6.23 7.75
N GLU A 44 12.05 5.92 8.39
CA GLU A 44 10.95 6.87 8.55
C GLU A 44 11.35 8.04 9.46
N MET A 45 12.06 7.74 10.55
CA MET A 45 12.57 8.75 11.49
C MET A 45 13.63 9.63 10.83
N LEU A 46 14.55 9.03 10.07
CA LEU A 46 15.53 9.79 9.28
C LEU A 46 14.86 10.74 8.27
N LYS A 47 13.86 10.25 7.52
CA LYS A 47 13.13 11.06 6.54
C LYS A 47 12.40 12.23 7.21
N LEU A 48 11.75 11.96 8.33
CA LEU A 48 11.02 12.96 9.10
C LEU A 48 11.95 14.06 9.62
N ASP A 49 13.08 13.72 10.22
CA ASP A 49 13.99 14.71 10.78
C ASP A 49 14.65 15.57 9.69
N ILE A 50 15.00 14.98 8.53
CA ILE A 50 15.48 15.74 7.37
C ILE A 50 14.42 16.73 6.88
N GLU A 51 13.15 16.31 6.81
CA GLU A 51 12.04 17.18 6.39
C GLU A 51 11.82 18.34 7.37
N ILE A 52 11.85 18.06 8.67
CA ILE A 52 11.70 19.08 9.72
C ILE A 52 12.85 20.10 9.66
N LEU A 53 14.09 19.62 9.53
CA LEU A 53 15.27 20.50 9.44
C LEU A 53 15.22 21.38 8.18
N ASP A 54 14.81 20.82 7.05
CA ASP A 54 14.68 21.56 5.80
C ASP A 54 13.58 22.64 5.89
N ALA A 55 12.42 22.29 6.45
CA ALA A 55 11.34 23.25 6.69
C ALA A 55 11.78 24.40 7.60
N HIS A 56 12.45 24.09 8.72
CA HIS A 56 12.98 25.13 9.62
C HIS A 56 14.03 26.02 8.95
N ARG A 57 14.89 25.46 8.07
CA ARG A 57 15.86 26.26 7.32
C ARG A 57 15.19 27.18 6.30
N ALA A 58 14.18 26.68 5.60
CA ALA A 58 13.41 27.45 4.65
C ALA A 58 12.68 28.61 5.35
N GLU A 59 12.07 28.35 6.51
CA GLU A 59 11.42 29.37 7.34
C GLU A 59 12.41 30.40 7.90
N ALA A 60 13.60 29.96 8.32
CA ALA A 60 14.65 30.85 8.81
C ALA A 60 15.34 31.66 7.70
N GLY A 61 15.03 31.41 6.42
CA GLY A 61 15.71 32.03 5.28
C GLY A 61 17.21 31.69 5.21
N ALA A 62 17.59 30.54 5.75
CA ALA A 62 18.99 30.12 5.78
C ALA A 62 19.51 29.90 4.34
N PRO A 63 20.79 30.22 4.06
CA PRO A 63 21.40 29.97 2.76
C PRO A 63 21.32 28.49 2.35
N TYR A 64 21.43 28.23 1.05
CA TYR A 64 21.35 26.88 0.49
C TYR A 64 22.41 25.94 1.07
N VAL A 65 22.05 24.67 1.25
CA VAL A 65 22.91 23.67 1.89
C VAL A 65 24.10 23.32 0.99
N ILE A 66 25.27 23.12 1.61
CA ILE A 66 26.49 22.60 0.98
C ILE A 66 26.14 21.29 0.24
N PRO A 67 26.62 21.07 -1.00
CA PRO A 67 26.35 19.85 -1.76
C PRO A 67 26.84 18.58 -1.06
N LEU A 68 26.22 17.44 -1.40
CA LEU A 68 26.37 16.16 -0.70
C LEU A 68 27.81 15.63 -0.65
N ASP A 69 28.63 15.95 -1.65
CA ASP A 69 29.96 15.38 -1.87
C ASP A 69 31.02 15.91 -0.90
N GLU A 70 30.75 17.04 -0.23
CA GLU A 70 31.71 17.67 0.70
C GLU A 70 31.57 17.15 2.14
N VAL A 71 30.52 16.39 2.43
CA VAL A 71 30.25 15.88 3.79
C VAL A 71 31.09 14.64 4.05
N LYS A 72 32.14 14.79 4.88
CA LYS A 72 32.95 13.66 5.33
C LYS A 72 32.15 12.76 6.25
N MET A 73 32.03 11.49 5.88
CA MET A 73 31.42 10.49 6.74
C MET A 73 32.30 10.16 7.96
N PRO A 74 31.70 9.94 9.14
CA PRO A 74 32.41 9.35 10.27
C PRO A 74 32.83 7.91 9.93
N ALA A 75 34.06 7.56 10.30
CA ALA A 75 34.65 6.24 10.00
C ALA A 75 33.99 5.07 10.76
N THR A 76 33.15 5.36 11.75
CA THR A 76 32.52 4.39 12.67
C THR A 76 31.21 3.80 12.15
N MET A 77 30.98 3.78 10.84
CA MET A 77 29.75 3.19 10.31
C MET A 77 29.73 1.67 10.53
N PRO A 78 28.66 1.10 11.09
CA PRO A 78 28.45 -0.34 11.11
C PRO A 78 28.41 -0.75 9.64
N ALA A 79 29.30 -1.67 9.27
CA ALA A 79 29.29 -2.24 7.93
C ALA A 79 27.86 -2.70 7.67
N THR A 80 27.19 -2.08 6.69
CA THR A 80 25.82 -2.39 6.28
C THR A 80 25.70 -3.90 6.29
N SER A 81 25.01 -4.44 7.30
CA SER A 81 24.74 -5.86 7.40
C SER A 81 24.01 -6.19 6.12
N GLN A 82 24.68 -6.90 5.21
CA GLN A 82 24.09 -7.25 3.93
C GLN A 82 22.69 -7.82 4.20
N PRO A 83 21.68 -7.43 3.40
CA PRO A 83 20.32 -7.91 3.61
C PRO A 83 20.42 -9.42 3.74
N MET A 84 20.16 -9.91 4.94
CA MET A 84 20.33 -11.30 5.30
C MET A 84 19.51 -12.07 4.27
N ASN A 85 20.20 -12.73 3.36
CA ASN A 85 19.64 -13.14 2.08
C ASN A 85 18.38 -13.97 2.39
N GLN A 86 17.20 -13.51 1.99
CA GLN A 86 15.94 -14.18 2.33
C GLN A 86 15.95 -15.66 1.87
N ALA A 87 16.76 -15.95 0.85
CA ALA A 87 17.09 -17.30 0.39
C ALA A 87 17.70 -18.19 1.49
N GLN A 88 18.49 -17.64 2.41
CA GLN A 88 19.16 -18.37 3.49
C GLN A 88 18.19 -18.71 4.63
N VAL A 89 17.16 -17.88 4.84
CA VAL A 89 16.07 -18.18 5.78
C VAL A 89 15.20 -19.33 5.25
N MET A 90 14.89 -19.36 3.94
CA MET A 90 14.19 -20.52 3.34
C MET A 90 15.06 -21.78 3.28
N ALA A 91 16.37 -21.65 3.03
CA ALA A 91 17.29 -22.79 3.04
C ALA A 91 17.40 -23.45 4.43
N ASN A 92 17.42 -22.65 5.51
CA ASN A 92 17.39 -23.19 6.87
C ASN A 92 16.04 -23.83 7.22
N MET A 93 14.93 -23.32 6.66
CA MET A 93 13.60 -23.87 6.93
C MET A 93 13.34 -25.18 6.19
N MET A 94 13.91 -25.39 4.99
CA MET A 94 13.85 -26.69 4.29
C MET A 94 14.82 -27.74 4.87
N ARG A 95 15.87 -27.33 5.59
CA ARG A 95 16.81 -28.26 6.24
C ARG A 95 16.24 -28.91 7.50
N ALA A 96 15.25 -28.29 8.15
CA ALA A 96 14.66 -28.76 9.39
C ALA A 96 13.59 -29.86 9.21
N LEU A 97 13.12 -30.14 7.98
CA LEU A 97 12.09 -31.16 7.72
C LEU A 97 12.60 -32.44 7.05
N GLY A 98 13.91 -32.54 6.75
CA GLY A 98 14.45 -33.65 5.95
C GLY A 98 15.33 -34.67 6.67
N SER A 99 15.66 -34.50 7.96
CA SER A 99 16.61 -35.38 8.65
C SER A 99 15.89 -36.38 9.58
N SER A 100 15.25 -37.37 8.96
CA SER A 100 14.81 -38.59 9.64
C SER A 100 15.12 -39.76 8.72
N GLY A 101 16.36 -40.25 8.80
CA GLY A 101 16.83 -41.37 7.98
C GLY A 101 18.30 -41.68 8.20
N ALA A 102 18.57 -42.52 9.20
CA ALA A 102 19.67 -43.50 9.34
C ALA A 102 21.04 -43.23 8.68
N VAL A 103 22.11 -43.19 9.49
CA VAL A 103 23.10 -44.30 9.53
C VAL A 103 23.99 -44.23 10.78
N LEU A 104 24.18 -45.43 11.34
CA LEU A 104 25.12 -45.80 12.40
C LEU A 104 26.56 -45.68 11.89
N ASN A 105 27.45 -44.97 12.59
CA ASN A 105 28.79 -45.47 12.95
C ASN A 105 29.61 -44.48 13.80
N GLY A 106 30.33 -45.02 14.79
CA GLY A 106 31.70 -44.59 15.07
C GLY A 106 31.93 -43.46 16.08
N THR A 107 31.90 -43.82 17.36
CA THR A 107 32.88 -43.43 18.40
C THR A 107 33.85 -42.26 18.13
N ALA A 108 33.72 -41.17 18.88
CA ALA A 108 34.81 -40.58 19.69
C ALA A 108 34.24 -39.45 20.56
N ALA A 109 34.48 -39.57 21.85
CA ALA A 109 34.03 -38.69 22.91
C ALA A 109 34.72 -37.31 22.83
N VAL A 110 33.94 -36.23 22.98
CA VAL A 110 34.42 -34.92 23.44
C VAL A 110 33.40 -34.39 24.47
N PRO A 111 33.85 -33.95 25.66
CA PRO A 111 32.99 -33.78 26.83
C PRO A 111 32.06 -32.56 26.77
N LEU A 112 30.83 -32.82 27.21
CA LEU A 112 29.81 -31.86 27.59
C LEU A 112 30.34 -30.93 28.70
N SER A 113 30.29 -29.62 28.47
CA SER A 113 30.30 -28.65 29.57
C SER A 113 28.87 -28.53 30.12
N ALA A 114 28.74 -28.82 31.41
CA ALA A 114 27.53 -28.73 32.20
C ALA A 114 27.52 -27.40 32.98
N ALA A 115 26.74 -26.42 32.50
CA ALA A 115 26.33 -25.18 33.17
C ALA A 115 25.52 -24.39 32.12
N GLN A 116 24.26 -23.98 32.22
CA GLN A 116 23.33 -23.71 33.32
C GLN A 116 21.91 -23.98 32.77
N ILE A 117 21.06 -24.75 33.46
CA ILE A 117 20.16 -24.37 34.56
C ILE A 117 19.10 -23.33 34.14
N ALA A 118 17.91 -23.89 33.85
CA ALA A 118 16.58 -23.50 34.29
C ALA A 118 16.32 -22.03 34.67
N VAL A 119 15.36 -21.39 33.99
CA VAL A 119 14.28 -20.63 34.65
C VAL A 119 12.96 -20.88 33.93
N SER A 120 11.96 -21.10 34.77
CA SER A 120 10.66 -21.69 34.57
C SER A 120 9.61 -20.72 34.03
N ALA A 121 8.57 -21.35 33.48
CA ALA A 121 7.26 -20.79 33.21
C ALA A 121 6.58 -20.18 34.46
N GLN A 122 5.97 -19.00 34.28
CA GLN A 122 4.79 -18.51 35.01
C GLN A 122 3.95 -17.75 33.97
N ALA A 123 2.81 -18.26 33.49
CA ALA A 123 1.51 -18.29 34.17
C ALA A 123 1.03 -16.88 34.58
N LEU A 124 0.22 -16.25 33.73
CA LEU A 124 -0.87 -15.40 34.21
C LEU A 124 -2.11 -15.59 33.32
N ALA A 125 -2.89 -16.59 33.69
CA ALA A 125 -4.29 -16.70 33.36
C ALA A 125 -5.09 -15.79 34.32
N ALA A 126 -5.79 -14.81 33.78
CA ALA A 126 -6.94 -14.14 34.39
C ALA A 126 -8.00 -14.09 33.29
N ARG A 127 -8.98 -15.00 33.21
CA ARG A 127 -10.13 -15.22 34.11
C ARG A 127 -10.97 -13.96 34.30
N LEU A 128 -11.89 -13.73 33.35
CA LEU A 128 -13.13 -12.98 33.56
C LEU A 128 -14.32 -13.93 33.37
N PRO A 129 -15.32 -13.92 34.27
CA PRO A 129 -16.53 -14.72 34.14
C PRO A 129 -17.66 -13.93 33.48
N GLY A 130 -18.46 -14.62 32.67
CA GLY A 130 -19.91 -14.43 32.64
C GLY A 130 -20.47 -13.37 31.68
N ALA A 131 -20.99 -13.84 30.54
CA ALA A 131 -22.31 -13.45 30.04
C ALA A 131 -22.70 -14.42 28.91
N ALA A 132 -23.41 -15.48 29.28
CA ALA A 132 -24.21 -16.25 28.34
C ALA A 132 -25.43 -15.40 27.96
N LEU A 133 -25.68 -15.19 26.67
CA LEU A 133 -27.02 -14.98 26.12
C LEU A 133 -27.01 -15.16 24.59
N ALA A 134 -27.87 -16.09 24.18
CA ALA A 134 -28.56 -16.18 22.89
C ALA A 134 -27.74 -16.31 21.60
N ALA A 135 -27.62 -17.57 21.16
CA ALA A 135 -27.51 -17.92 19.76
C ALA A 135 -28.77 -17.43 19.01
N ALA A 136 -28.67 -16.29 18.33
CA ALA A 136 -29.62 -15.90 17.30
C ALA A 136 -29.09 -16.39 15.95
N ALA A 137 -29.83 -17.30 15.32
CA ALA A 137 -29.59 -17.75 13.95
C ALA A 137 -29.58 -16.55 12.99
N PRO A 138 -28.67 -16.51 12.00
CA PRO A 138 -28.71 -15.47 10.98
C PRO A 138 -29.94 -15.70 10.10
N VAL A 139 -30.91 -14.79 10.23
CA VAL A 139 -32.05 -14.66 9.32
C VAL A 139 -31.49 -14.29 7.94
N ALA A 140 -31.75 -15.13 6.95
CA ALA A 140 -31.39 -14.89 5.56
C ALA A 140 -32.19 -13.68 5.04
N VAL A 141 -31.56 -12.50 5.10
CA VAL A 141 -32.08 -11.28 4.47
C VAL A 141 -31.84 -11.39 2.97
N GLY A 142 -32.93 -11.24 2.22
CA GLY A 142 -33.01 -11.41 0.78
C GLY A 142 -31.99 -10.61 0.00
N ALA A 143 -31.49 -11.26 -1.04
CA ALA A 143 -30.53 -10.77 -2.02
C ALA A 143 -31.04 -9.49 -2.70
N THR A 144 -30.47 -8.36 -2.31
CA THR A 144 -30.39 -7.18 -3.17
C THR A 144 -28.93 -6.72 -3.25
N GLY A 145 -28.28 -7.08 -4.36
CA GLY A 145 -27.16 -6.32 -4.92
C GLY A 145 -25.82 -6.25 -4.19
N VAL A 146 -25.60 -6.94 -3.07
CA VAL A 146 -24.27 -6.95 -2.43
C VAL A 146 -23.29 -7.73 -3.34
N PRO A 147 -22.21 -7.11 -3.84
CA PRO A 147 -21.23 -7.81 -4.67
C PRO A 147 -20.69 -9.00 -3.88
N ALA A 148 -20.73 -10.18 -4.50
CA ALA A 148 -20.48 -11.45 -3.83
C ALA A 148 -19.20 -11.40 -2.98
N PRO A 149 -19.22 -11.85 -1.70
CA PRO A 149 -18.10 -11.75 -0.77
C PRO A 149 -16.82 -12.47 -1.25
N LEU A 150 -16.94 -13.37 -2.23
CA LEU A 150 -15.81 -14.03 -2.89
C LEU A 150 -14.92 -13.05 -3.67
N ASP A 151 -15.48 -11.96 -4.20
CA ASP A 151 -14.72 -10.99 -5.01
C ASP A 151 -13.70 -10.25 -4.15
N MET A 152 -14.08 -9.88 -2.92
CA MET A 152 -13.22 -9.10 -2.00
C MET A 152 -11.99 -9.89 -1.54
N ARG A 153 -12.13 -11.20 -1.29
CA ARG A 153 -10.98 -12.05 -0.93
C ARG A 153 -10.03 -12.22 -2.10
N THR A 154 -10.57 -12.42 -3.30
CA THR A 154 -9.76 -12.51 -4.53
C THR A 154 -8.98 -11.21 -4.77
N ILE A 155 -9.60 -10.04 -4.56
CA ILE A 155 -8.95 -8.74 -4.67
C ILE A 155 -7.79 -8.64 -3.66
N ALA A 156 -8.01 -9.00 -2.39
CA ALA A 156 -6.95 -8.93 -1.37
C ALA A 156 -5.73 -9.80 -1.69
N LEU A 157 -5.95 -11.02 -2.19
CA LEU A 157 -4.87 -11.91 -2.64
C LEU A 157 -4.12 -11.33 -3.84
N TRP A 158 -4.85 -10.76 -4.80
CA TRP A 158 -4.28 -10.16 -6.00
C TRP A 158 -3.46 -8.88 -5.68
N VAL A 159 -3.97 -8.01 -4.80
CA VAL A 159 -3.26 -6.84 -4.27
C VAL A 159 -1.96 -7.26 -3.60
N SER A 160 -2.01 -8.31 -2.76
CA SER A 160 -0.83 -8.84 -2.07
C SER A 160 0.20 -9.42 -3.03
N LYS A 161 -0.26 -10.10 -4.11
CA LYS A 161 0.60 -10.69 -5.15
C LYS A 161 1.41 -9.63 -5.89
N TRP A 162 0.79 -8.50 -6.22
CA TRP A 162 1.44 -7.42 -6.98
C TRP A 162 1.99 -6.29 -6.11
N LYS A 163 1.99 -6.45 -4.78
CA LYS A 163 2.43 -5.44 -3.81
C LYS A 163 1.74 -4.07 -4.03
N LEU A 164 0.46 -4.12 -4.37
CA LEU A 164 -0.37 -2.94 -4.53
C LEU A 164 -0.84 -2.42 -3.16
N GLU A 165 -1.17 -1.14 -3.09
CA GLU A 165 -1.70 -0.53 -1.85
C GLU A 165 -3.19 -0.90 -1.70
N PRO A 166 -3.60 -1.57 -0.61
CA PRO A 166 -4.92 -2.20 -0.51
C PRO A 166 -6.07 -1.20 -0.48
N VAL A 167 -5.90 -0.05 0.16
CA VAL A 167 -6.98 0.93 0.33
C VAL A 167 -7.25 1.61 -1.02
N LYS A 168 -6.20 2.14 -1.66
CA LYS A 168 -6.34 2.82 -2.96
C LYS A 168 -6.76 1.87 -4.08
N THR A 169 -6.22 0.66 -4.12
CA THR A 169 -6.57 -0.32 -5.16
C THR A 169 -8.03 -0.76 -5.05
N LYS A 170 -8.52 -0.99 -3.82
CA LYS A 170 -9.93 -1.29 -3.59
C LYS A 170 -10.82 -0.14 -4.04
N ALA A 171 -10.48 1.10 -3.68
CA ALA A 171 -11.24 2.29 -4.09
C ALA A 171 -11.27 2.50 -5.63
N LEU A 172 -10.20 2.11 -6.35
CA LEU A 172 -10.17 2.13 -7.81
C LEU A 172 -11.05 1.03 -8.42
N LEU A 173 -10.94 -0.20 -7.91
CA LEU A 173 -11.70 -1.34 -8.41
C LEU A 173 -13.20 -1.23 -8.09
N GLU A 174 -13.58 -0.61 -6.97
CA GLU A 174 -14.99 -0.39 -6.61
C GLU A 174 -15.74 0.52 -7.58
N LYS A 175 -15.03 1.41 -8.29
CA LYS A 175 -15.62 2.25 -9.34
C LYS A 175 -15.94 1.48 -10.62
N LEU A 176 -15.35 0.31 -10.79
CA LEU A 176 -15.52 -0.54 -11.97
C LEU A 176 -16.59 -1.60 -11.74
N THR A 177 -17.27 -1.98 -12.82
CA THR A 177 -18.24 -3.09 -12.75
C THR A 177 -17.52 -4.41 -12.43
N PRO A 178 -18.18 -5.37 -11.76
CA PRO A 178 -17.60 -6.68 -11.44
C PRO A 178 -16.90 -7.40 -12.61
N PRO A 179 -17.46 -7.45 -13.85
CA PRO A 179 -16.77 -8.08 -14.98
C PRO A 179 -15.46 -7.36 -15.35
N ARG A 180 -15.43 -6.02 -15.31
CA ARG A 180 -14.21 -5.23 -15.59
C ARG A 180 -13.13 -5.50 -14.56
N ARG A 181 -13.49 -5.63 -13.27
CA ARG A 181 -12.53 -6.00 -12.22
C ARG A 181 -11.85 -7.34 -12.52
N ARG A 182 -12.63 -8.35 -12.89
CA ARG A 182 -12.09 -9.69 -13.23
C ARG A 182 -11.12 -9.63 -14.40
N PHE A 183 -11.46 -8.87 -15.44
CA PHE A 183 -10.59 -8.68 -16.60
C PHE A 183 -9.24 -8.06 -16.21
N ILE A 184 -9.25 -7.00 -15.41
CA ILE A 184 -8.02 -6.35 -14.92
C ILE A 184 -7.19 -7.34 -14.08
N MET A 185 -7.83 -8.06 -13.16
CA MET A 185 -7.13 -9.00 -12.29
C MET A 185 -6.46 -10.15 -13.05
N GLN A 186 -7.00 -10.54 -14.21
CA GLN A 186 -6.47 -11.61 -15.06
C GLN A 186 -5.34 -11.12 -15.99
N ASN A 187 -5.48 -9.93 -16.58
CA ASN A 187 -4.58 -9.47 -17.64
C ASN A 187 -3.46 -8.57 -17.13
N PHE A 188 -3.66 -7.89 -16.01
CA PHE A 188 -2.65 -7.00 -15.45
C PHE A 188 -1.44 -7.79 -14.93
N LYS A 189 -0.26 -7.39 -15.40
CA LYS A 189 1.03 -7.88 -14.93
C LYS A 189 1.94 -6.68 -14.70
N PHE A 190 2.45 -6.55 -13.49
CA PHE A 190 3.40 -5.49 -13.15
C PHE A 190 4.83 -6.03 -13.23
N VAL A 191 5.66 -5.38 -14.05
CA VAL A 191 7.11 -5.57 -14.06
C VAL A 191 7.71 -4.34 -13.38
N ALA A 192 8.52 -4.55 -12.35
CA ALA A 192 9.16 -3.47 -11.60
C ALA A 192 10.28 -2.83 -12.43
N GLU A 193 9.90 -2.08 -13.46
CA GLU A 193 10.81 -1.26 -14.25
C GLU A 193 10.83 0.15 -13.64
N ASN A 194 12.03 0.58 -13.24
CA ASN A 194 12.37 1.98 -12.96
C ASN A 194 11.71 2.62 -11.72
N GLY A 195 11.43 1.84 -10.67
CA GLY A 195 10.94 2.41 -9.40
C GLY A 195 9.56 3.05 -9.49
N SER A 196 8.83 2.84 -10.60
CA SER A 196 7.45 3.27 -10.72
C SER A 196 6.58 2.53 -9.71
N LEU A 197 5.72 3.27 -9.00
CA LEU A 197 4.84 2.67 -8.01
C LEU A 197 3.85 1.73 -8.73
N PRO A 198 3.66 0.48 -8.24
CA PRO A 198 2.74 -0.49 -8.86
C PRO A 198 1.32 0.05 -9.09
N VAL A 199 0.87 0.93 -8.19
CA VAL A 199 -0.45 1.57 -8.27
C VAL A 199 -0.56 2.54 -9.44
N VAL A 200 0.50 3.27 -9.78
CA VAL A 200 0.50 4.21 -10.92
C VAL A 200 0.37 3.44 -12.23
N LYS A 201 1.08 2.30 -12.35
CA LYS A 201 0.95 1.40 -13.50
C LYS A 201 -0.44 0.78 -13.61
N LEU A 202 -1.08 0.45 -12.49
CA LEU A 202 -2.46 0.00 -12.49
C LEU A 202 -3.42 1.08 -12.99
N GLU A 203 -3.26 2.33 -12.54
CA GLU A 203 -4.08 3.45 -13.01
C GLU A 203 -3.90 3.71 -14.50
N GLU A 204 -2.66 3.69 -15.00
CA GLU A 204 -2.35 3.80 -16.43
C GLU A 204 -3.03 2.69 -17.24
N TYR A 205 -2.93 1.44 -16.75
CA TYR A 205 -3.55 0.28 -17.40
C TYR A 205 -5.08 0.37 -17.43
N ILE A 206 -5.72 0.81 -16.34
CA ILE A 206 -7.17 1.03 -16.31
C ILE A 206 -7.56 2.09 -17.34
N ARG A 207 -6.83 3.21 -17.45
CA ARG A 207 -7.10 4.24 -18.46
C ARG A 207 -6.92 3.72 -19.88
N GLU A 208 -5.93 2.86 -20.11
CA GLU A 208 -5.71 2.24 -21.42
C GLU A 208 -6.86 1.28 -21.79
N CYS A 209 -7.32 0.48 -20.83
CA CYS A 209 -8.50 -0.37 -21.02
C CYS A 209 -9.78 0.44 -21.25
N GLU A 210 -9.95 1.58 -20.57
CA GLU A 210 -11.07 2.52 -20.82
C GLU A 210 -11.03 3.09 -22.23
N LYS A 211 -9.85 3.50 -22.68
CA LYS A 211 -9.65 4.11 -24.01
C LYS A 211 -9.85 3.10 -25.14
N THR A 212 -9.45 1.86 -24.93
CA THR A 212 -9.52 0.79 -25.94
C THR A 212 -10.82 0.00 -25.89
N SER A 213 -11.64 0.17 -24.85
CA SER A 213 -12.82 -0.66 -24.54
C SER A 213 -12.52 -2.17 -24.61
N SER A 214 -11.29 -2.56 -24.27
CA SER A 214 -10.79 -3.95 -24.40
C SER A 214 -11.52 -4.94 -23.50
N TRP A 215 -12.28 -4.46 -22.50
CA TRP A 215 -13.08 -5.28 -21.61
C TRP A 215 -14.46 -5.69 -22.15
N ASP A 216 -15.00 -4.99 -23.15
CA ASP A 216 -16.35 -5.29 -23.67
C ASP A 216 -16.31 -6.53 -24.57
N ALA A 217 -15.18 -6.79 -25.21
CA ALA A 217 -14.95 -7.98 -26.03
C ALA A 217 -15.08 -9.29 -25.23
N VAL A 218 -14.73 -9.28 -23.94
CA VAL A 218 -14.78 -10.48 -23.08
C VAL A 218 -16.12 -10.63 -22.36
N SER A 219 -16.89 -9.54 -22.25
CA SER A 219 -18.22 -9.56 -21.61
C SER A 219 -19.34 -9.90 -22.59
N GLY A 220 -19.05 -9.93 -23.91
CA GLY A 220 -20.02 -10.17 -24.97
C GLY A 220 -20.53 -11.61 -25.13
N GLU A 221 -19.94 -12.59 -24.45
CA GLU A 221 -20.26 -14.02 -24.67
C GLU A 221 -21.14 -14.66 -23.58
N ALA A 222 -21.82 -13.87 -22.74
CA ALA A 222 -22.68 -14.43 -21.69
C ALA A 222 -23.99 -13.68 -21.43
N ALA A 223 -24.48 -12.92 -22.41
CA ALA A 223 -25.85 -12.40 -22.38
C ALA A 223 -26.37 -12.13 -23.79
N ALA A 224 -26.42 -13.15 -24.64
CA ALA A 224 -27.51 -13.18 -25.60
C ALA A 224 -28.80 -13.24 -24.77
N PRO A 225 -29.70 -12.24 -24.83
CA PRO A 225 -31.05 -12.47 -24.35
C PRO A 225 -31.56 -13.63 -25.19
N VAL A 226 -31.84 -14.77 -24.56
CA VAL A 226 -32.70 -15.78 -25.17
C VAL A 226 -34.00 -15.02 -25.42
N ALA A 227 -34.18 -14.57 -26.67
CA ALA A 227 -35.45 -14.11 -27.16
C ALA A 227 -36.42 -15.23 -26.85
N VAL A 228 -37.24 -15.01 -25.82
CA VAL A 228 -38.34 -15.89 -25.50
C VAL A 228 -39.22 -15.82 -26.74
N ALA A 229 -39.10 -16.86 -27.57
CA ALA A 229 -39.99 -17.07 -28.68
C ALA A 229 -41.41 -16.99 -28.12
N ALA A 230 -42.15 -16.02 -28.64
CA ALA A 230 -43.55 -15.81 -28.36
C ALA A 230 -44.30 -17.13 -28.61
N VAL A 231 -44.66 -17.82 -27.54
CA VAL A 231 -45.78 -18.75 -27.56
C VAL A 231 -47.01 -17.90 -27.28
N GLU A 232 -47.80 -17.71 -28.33
CA GLU A 232 -49.16 -17.19 -28.24
C GLU A 232 -49.92 -17.99 -27.17
N SER A 233 -50.27 -17.33 -26.07
CA SER A 233 -51.40 -17.76 -25.26
C SER A 233 -52.36 -16.60 -25.15
N THR A 234 -53.50 -16.83 -25.79
CA THR A 234 -54.71 -16.05 -25.79
C THR A 234 -55.18 -15.69 -24.38
N GLY A 235 -55.46 -14.41 -24.16
CA GLY A 235 -56.54 -13.95 -23.29
C GLY A 235 -56.20 -13.80 -21.81
N VAL A 236 -56.13 -12.56 -21.33
CA VAL A 236 -57.26 -11.91 -20.63
C VAL A 236 -56.85 -10.46 -20.30
N LYS A 237 -57.72 -9.53 -20.69
CA LYS A 237 -57.67 -8.09 -20.43
C LYS A 237 -57.51 -7.78 -18.93
N ARG A 238 -56.58 -6.89 -18.58
CA ARG A 238 -56.90 -5.81 -17.64
C ARG A 238 -56.00 -4.58 -17.81
N THR A 239 -56.68 -3.49 -18.16
CA THR A 239 -56.25 -2.10 -18.24
C THR A 239 -56.09 -1.50 -16.84
N LEU A 240 -54.96 -0.83 -16.59
CA LEU A 240 -54.77 0.30 -15.65
C LEU A 240 -53.35 0.84 -15.94
N GLU A 241 -53.14 1.81 -16.82
CA GLU A 241 -53.28 3.26 -16.59
C GLU A 241 -52.71 3.72 -15.22
N GLN A 242 -51.46 4.21 -15.20
CA GLN A 242 -51.06 5.33 -14.33
C GLN A 242 -49.72 5.96 -14.72
N SER A 243 -49.85 7.13 -15.35
CA SER A 243 -49.11 8.40 -15.14
C SER A 243 -47.58 8.44 -15.16
N ASP A 244 -47.08 9.06 -16.22
CA ASP A 244 -45.98 10.03 -16.24
C ASP A 244 -45.89 10.89 -14.98
N GLU A 245 -44.73 10.93 -14.32
CA GLU A 245 -44.38 12.01 -13.39
C GLU A 245 -42.95 12.49 -13.68
N SER A 246 -42.88 13.55 -14.49
CA SER A 246 -41.70 14.37 -14.72
C SER A 246 -41.20 14.99 -13.41
N ASN A 247 -40.12 14.46 -12.83
CA ASN A 247 -39.42 15.17 -11.74
C ASN A 247 -38.30 16.05 -12.29
N LYS A 248 -38.72 17.26 -12.63
CA LYS A 248 -37.93 18.43 -13.00
C LYS A 248 -37.61 19.19 -11.72
N ARG A 249 -36.35 19.19 -11.25
CA ARG A 249 -35.89 20.08 -10.18
C ARG A 249 -34.38 20.36 -10.27
N PRO A 250 -33.89 21.49 -9.73
CA PRO A 250 -33.48 22.62 -10.55
C PRO A 250 -31.99 22.92 -10.45
N ALA A 251 -31.49 23.60 -11.47
CA ALA A 251 -30.23 24.34 -11.45
C ALA A 251 -30.29 25.45 -10.37
N ALA A 252 -29.26 25.52 -9.53
CA ALA A 252 -28.98 26.67 -8.70
C ALA A 252 -27.45 26.88 -8.56
N SER A 253 -26.98 28.05 -9.03
CA SER A 253 -25.83 28.86 -8.58
C SER A 253 -24.48 28.15 -8.38
N LYS A 254 -23.36 28.45 -9.07
CA LYS A 254 -22.76 29.71 -9.57
C LYS A 254 -22.83 30.89 -8.59
N ALA A 255 -21.92 30.90 -7.61
CA ALA A 255 -21.36 32.08 -6.95
C ALA A 255 -20.03 31.64 -6.29
N ALA A 256 -18.87 32.04 -6.81
CA ALA A 256 -18.15 33.24 -6.42
C ALA A 256 -17.20 33.01 -5.23
N SER A 257 -15.92 32.83 -5.53
CA SER A 257 -14.80 33.31 -4.69
C SER A 257 -13.50 33.29 -5.50
N ALA A 258 -13.43 34.19 -6.47
CA ALA A 258 -12.19 34.78 -6.92
C ALA A 258 -11.90 35.99 -6.01
N ALA A 259 -10.90 35.89 -5.13
CA ALA A 259 -10.20 37.04 -4.53
C ALA A 259 -9.08 36.52 -3.61
N LYS A 260 -7.83 36.51 -4.10
CA LYS A 260 -6.70 37.20 -3.45
C LYS A 260 -5.44 37.08 -4.33
N THR A 261 -5.30 38.05 -5.23
CA THR A 261 -4.01 38.45 -5.81
C THR A 261 -3.63 39.78 -5.16
N ALA A 262 -2.33 40.04 -5.04
CA ALA A 262 -1.67 41.32 -4.71
C ALA A 262 -1.27 41.58 -3.24
N ALA A 263 -0.06 41.13 -2.89
CA ALA A 263 0.97 41.82 -2.09
C ALA A 263 2.14 40.80 -1.97
N ALA A 264 3.37 40.99 -2.43
CA ALA A 264 4.18 42.19 -2.50
C ALA A 264 5.20 42.08 -3.64
N LYS A 265 5.31 43.14 -4.45
CA LYS A 265 6.48 43.42 -5.29
C LYS A 265 6.68 44.94 -5.32
N ALA A 266 7.39 45.44 -4.31
CA ALA A 266 7.84 46.83 -4.23
C ALA A 266 9.04 46.96 -3.27
N ALA A 267 10.21 46.49 -3.70
CA ALA A 267 11.57 46.86 -3.27
C ALA A 267 12.49 45.89 -4.03
N ALA A 268 13.50 46.24 -4.82
CA ALA A 268 14.27 47.46 -4.89
C ALA A 268 14.74 47.65 -6.34
N ASN A 269 14.52 48.84 -6.89
CA ASN A 269 15.39 49.40 -7.92
C ASN A 269 15.64 50.84 -7.50
N GLY A 270 16.84 51.13 -7.02
CA GLY A 270 17.17 52.40 -6.42
C GLY A 270 18.63 52.49 -6.00
N LYS A 271 19.48 52.67 -7.01
CA LYS A 271 20.87 53.18 -6.98
C LYS A 271 21.95 52.33 -6.30
#